data_AF-A0A7K4HIN1-F1
#
_entry.id   AF-A0A7K4HIN1-F1
#
_cell.length_a   1.000
_cell.length_b   1.000
_cell.length_c   1.000
_cell.angle_alpha   90.00
_cell.angle_beta   90.00
_cell.angle_gamma   90.00
#
_symmetry.space_group_name_H-M   'P 1'
#
loop_
_entity.id
_entity.type
_entity.pdbx_description
1 polymer ?
#
loop_
_entity_poly.entity_id
_entity_poly.type
_entity_poly.pdbx_seq_one_letter_code
_entity_poly.pdbx_strand_id
1 'polypeptide(L)'
;RPIDVIEDAINKKKGFEGIILANVFFENLAYRVISKYLDNNKIKISKKNIKNRVYMIAISIIGLFGFYIGLFFLPLPHLNTVQGNNVGLLLTFPILWILGIITLIARAIVGLWNINQPPILQAINLPEAQGTISSANQFLEAIGSGTGPIIAGAVLALFNNNYQVTVGMTLGLGIIGGMLWLLATRWINKDVNRISEILKERSIELSEKNRNND
;
A
#
# COMPACT_ATOMS: atom_id res chain seq x y z
N ARG A 1 -22.74 33.39 -19.85
CA ARG A 1 -23.50 33.78 -18.64
C ARG A 1 -22.97 32.96 -17.45
N PRO A 2 -23.13 33.39 -16.19
CA PRO A 2 -22.68 32.62 -15.02
C PRO A 2 -23.24 31.18 -14.96
N ILE A 3 -24.44 30.98 -15.52
CA ILE A 3 -25.10 29.67 -15.65
C ILE A 3 -24.30 28.70 -16.54
N ASP A 4 -23.76 29.16 -17.67
CA ASP A 4 -23.00 28.32 -18.61
C ASP A 4 -21.68 27.82 -17.97
N VAL A 5 -21.09 28.59 -17.04
CA VAL A 5 -19.88 28.22 -16.30
C VAL A 5 -20.18 27.16 -15.23
N ILE A 6 -21.33 27.26 -14.57
CA ILE A 6 -21.78 26.28 -13.57
C ILE A 6 -22.15 24.95 -14.25
N GLU A 7 -22.82 25.02 -15.40
CA GLU A 7 -23.23 23.84 -16.16
C GLU A 7 -22.03 23.08 -16.75
N ASP A 8 -20.99 23.79 -17.22
CA ASP A 8 -19.74 23.19 -17.66
C ASP A 8 -18.94 22.55 -16.49
N ALA A 9 -18.96 23.17 -15.30
CA ALA A 9 -18.34 22.61 -14.09
C ALA A 9 -19.07 21.32 -13.61
N ILE A 10 -20.40 21.31 -13.66
CA ILE A 10 -21.22 20.13 -13.31
C ILE A 10 -20.99 19.00 -14.32
N ASN A 11 -20.89 19.29 -15.61
CA ASN A 11 -20.67 18.29 -16.64
C ASN A 11 -19.23 17.74 -16.63
N LYS A 12 -18.21 18.56 -16.31
CA LYS A 12 -16.83 18.09 -16.05
C LYS A 12 -16.76 17.13 -14.86
N LYS A 13 -17.52 17.40 -13.79
CA LYS A 13 -17.59 16.54 -12.62
C LYS A 13 -18.15 15.14 -12.95
N LYS A 14 -19.23 15.07 -13.74
CA LYS A 14 -19.84 13.80 -14.19
C LYS A 14 -18.90 12.96 -15.07
N GLY A 15 -18.12 13.60 -15.94
CA GLY A 15 -17.03 12.98 -16.73
C GLY A 15 -16.01 12.21 -15.88
N PHE A 16 -15.69 12.77 -14.72
CA PHE A 16 -14.71 12.22 -13.81
C PHE A 16 -15.30 11.05 -12.98
N GLU A 17 -16.60 11.08 -12.68
CA GLU A 17 -17.29 10.06 -11.88
C GLU A 17 -17.31 8.68 -12.58
N GLY A 18 -17.47 8.62 -13.91
CA GLY A 18 -17.46 7.35 -14.65
C GLY A 18 -16.11 6.64 -14.62
N ILE A 19 -15.01 7.38 -14.80
CA ILE A 19 -13.64 6.85 -14.73
C ILE A 19 -13.31 6.45 -13.29
N ILE A 20 -13.74 7.23 -12.30
CA ILE A 20 -13.57 6.90 -10.89
C ILE A 20 -14.32 5.61 -10.54
N LEU A 21 -15.59 5.46 -10.94
CA LEU A 21 -16.39 4.27 -10.63
C LEU A 21 -15.80 3.01 -11.25
N ALA A 22 -15.33 3.09 -12.50
CA ALA A 22 -14.63 1.98 -13.16
C ALA A 22 -13.36 1.59 -12.39
N ASN A 23 -12.52 2.57 -12.02
CA ASN A 23 -11.33 2.32 -11.21
C ASN A 23 -11.67 1.71 -9.85
N VAL A 24 -12.66 2.23 -9.12
CA VAL A 24 -13.09 1.70 -7.81
C VAL A 24 -13.61 0.27 -7.92
N PHE A 25 -14.32 -0.06 -9.01
CA PHE A 25 -14.77 -1.44 -9.25
C PHE A 25 -13.58 -2.38 -9.50
N PHE A 26 -12.67 -2.02 -10.40
CA PHE A 26 -11.45 -2.80 -10.65
C PHE A 26 -10.59 -2.94 -9.40
N GLU A 27 -10.48 -1.89 -8.58
CA GLU A 27 -9.75 -1.90 -7.31
C GLU A 27 -10.34 -2.88 -6.29
N ASN A 28 -11.66 -2.90 -6.11
CA ASN A 28 -12.31 -3.82 -5.17
C ASN A 28 -12.22 -5.27 -5.64
N LEU A 29 -12.35 -5.52 -6.94
CA LEU A 29 -12.22 -6.85 -7.52
C LEU A 29 -10.78 -7.37 -7.40
N ALA A 30 -9.81 -6.53 -7.76
CA ALA A 30 -8.38 -6.77 -7.60
C ALA A 30 -8.05 -7.20 -6.17
N TYR A 31 -8.44 -6.38 -5.20
CA TYR A 31 -8.16 -6.61 -3.79
C TYR A 31 -8.70 -7.96 -3.31
N ARG A 32 -9.95 -8.30 -3.65
CA ARG A 32 -10.60 -9.55 -3.22
C ARG A 32 -9.99 -10.79 -3.86
N VAL A 33 -9.68 -10.73 -5.15
CA VAL A 33 -9.07 -11.87 -5.87
C VAL A 33 -7.64 -12.09 -5.36
N ILE A 34 -6.88 -11.02 -5.22
CA ILE A 34 -5.48 -11.08 -4.84
C ILE A 34 -5.32 -11.45 -3.36
N SER A 35 -6.12 -10.89 -2.44
CA SER A 35 -6.02 -11.27 -1.01
C SER A 35 -6.35 -12.76 -0.83
N LYS A 36 -7.40 -13.26 -1.49
CA LYS A 36 -7.80 -14.67 -1.42
C LYS A 36 -6.73 -15.61 -2.00
N TYR A 37 -6.12 -15.24 -3.13
CA TYR A 37 -5.05 -16.02 -3.74
C TYR A 37 -3.76 -15.98 -2.90
N LEU A 38 -3.42 -14.81 -2.36
CA LEU A 38 -2.25 -14.63 -1.52
C LEU A 38 -2.40 -15.37 -0.19
N ASP A 39 -3.56 -15.33 0.47
CA ASP A 39 -3.80 -16.04 1.72
C ASP A 39 -3.66 -17.56 1.55
N ASN A 40 -4.21 -18.11 0.47
CA ASN A 40 -4.13 -19.54 0.16
C ASN A 40 -2.68 -20.02 -0.12
N ASN A 41 -1.89 -19.23 -0.85
CA ASN A 41 -0.50 -19.60 -1.18
C ASN A 41 0.52 -19.19 -0.10
N LYS A 42 0.22 -18.18 0.74
CA LYS A 42 1.10 -17.70 1.81
C LYS A 42 1.37 -18.71 2.91
N ILE A 43 0.42 -19.64 3.13
CA ILE A 43 0.56 -20.70 4.12
C ILE A 43 1.84 -21.54 3.88
N LYS A 44 2.36 -21.63 2.64
CA LYS A 44 3.54 -22.47 2.34
C LYS A 44 4.89 -21.74 2.34
N ILE A 45 4.98 -20.50 1.84
CA ILE A 45 6.25 -19.77 1.70
C ILE A 45 6.55 -18.88 2.92
N SER A 46 5.51 -18.26 3.47
CA SER A 46 5.62 -17.26 4.54
C SER A 46 5.73 -17.86 5.95
N LYS A 47 5.40 -19.15 6.10
CA LYS A 47 5.56 -19.89 7.36
C LYS A 47 6.99 -20.36 7.63
N LYS A 48 7.87 -20.36 6.61
CA LYS A 48 9.22 -20.96 6.75
C LYS A 48 10.27 -20.02 7.37
N ASN A 49 10.17 -18.70 7.18
CA ASN A 49 11.17 -17.75 7.69
C ASN A 49 10.62 -16.32 7.82
N ILE A 50 10.75 -15.70 9.00
CA ILE A 50 10.34 -14.31 9.26
C ILE A 50 11.11 -13.31 8.37
N LYS A 51 12.37 -13.59 8.01
CA LYS A 51 13.15 -12.76 7.08
C LYS A 51 12.49 -12.63 5.71
N ASN A 52 11.86 -13.71 5.22
CA ASN A 52 11.20 -13.67 3.92
C ASN A 52 10.01 -12.70 3.91
N ARG A 53 9.30 -12.57 5.03
CA ARG A 53 8.23 -11.59 5.17
C ARG A 53 8.77 -10.16 5.05
N VAL A 54 9.94 -9.91 5.64
CA VAL A 54 10.63 -8.61 5.54
C VAL A 54 11.06 -8.32 4.11
N TYR A 55 11.63 -9.29 3.40
CA TYR A 55 11.96 -9.12 1.98
C TYR A 55 10.73 -8.84 1.12
N MET A 56 9.60 -9.52 1.37
CA MET A 56 8.35 -9.26 0.65
C MET A 56 7.84 -7.84 0.89
N ILE A 57 7.99 -7.30 2.10
CA ILE A 57 7.67 -5.89 2.39
C ILE A 57 8.60 -4.96 1.61
N ALA A 58 9.91 -5.15 1.69
CA ALA A 58 10.86 -4.30 0.97
C ALA A 58 10.62 -4.32 -0.55
N ILE A 59 10.46 -5.51 -1.13
CA ILE A 59 10.11 -5.69 -2.55
C ILE A 59 8.80 -4.98 -2.87
N SER A 60 7.81 -5.04 -1.97
CA SER A 60 6.54 -4.38 -2.23
C SER A 60 6.65 -2.86 -2.29
N ILE A 61 7.42 -2.25 -1.40
CA ILE A 61 7.62 -0.78 -1.39
C ILE A 61 8.38 -0.34 -2.65
N ILE A 62 9.48 -1.03 -2.98
CA ILE A 62 10.30 -0.71 -4.17
C ILE A 62 9.52 -0.97 -5.46
N GLY A 63 8.78 -2.08 -5.52
CA GLY A 63 7.94 -2.41 -6.67
C GLY A 63 6.84 -1.37 -6.86
N LEU A 64 6.14 -1.00 -5.80
CA LEU A 64 5.06 -0.01 -5.85
C LEU A 64 5.56 1.34 -6.37
N PHE A 65 6.75 1.77 -5.93
CA PHE A 65 7.43 2.95 -6.48
C PHE A 65 7.61 2.85 -8.00
N GLY A 66 8.17 1.74 -8.48
CA GLY A 66 8.39 1.53 -9.92
C GLY A 66 7.10 1.55 -10.75
N PHE A 67 6.05 0.88 -10.27
CA PHE A 67 4.76 0.84 -10.96
C PHE A 67 4.07 2.21 -11.00
N TYR A 68 4.07 2.96 -9.89
CA TYR A 68 3.45 4.29 -9.88
C TYR A 68 4.25 5.29 -10.72
N ILE A 69 5.59 5.28 -10.69
CA ILE A 69 6.35 6.11 -11.63
C ILE A 69 5.97 5.76 -13.06
N GLY A 70 5.98 4.47 -13.42
CA GLY A 70 5.61 4.02 -14.77
C GLY A 70 4.24 4.53 -15.21
N LEU A 71 3.26 4.58 -14.30
CA LEU A 71 1.91 5.09 -14.56
C LEU A 71 1.92 6.54 -15.08
N PHE A 72 2.75 7.41 -14.49
CA PHE A 72 2.82 8.83 -14.87
C PHE A 72 3.62 9.10 -16.16
N PHE A 73 4.28 8.08 -16.72
CA PHE A 73 4.91 8.13 -18.03
C PHE A 73 4.04 7.53 -19.15
N LEU A 74 2.84 7.01 -18.83
CA LEU A 74 1.92 6.51 -19.85
C LEU A 74 1.35 7.66 -20.69
N PRO A 75 1.42 7.59 -22.03
CA PRO A 75 0.83 8.58 -22.91
C PRO A 75 -0.69 8.39 -22.97
N LEU A 76 -1.40 8.98 -22.01
CA LEU A 76 -2.86 8.91 -21.97
C LEU A 76 -3.49 9.74 -23.11
N PRO A 77 -4.60 9.27 -23.71
CA PRO A 77 -5.28 10.00 -24.75
C PRO A 77 -5.93 11.27 -24.17
N HIS A 78 -5.87 12.37 -24.93
CA HIS A 78 -6.56 13.60 -24.58
C HIS A 78 -8.05 13.42 -24.92
N LEU A 79 -8.87 13.21 -23.90
CA LEU A 79 -10.32 13.06 -24.05
C LEU A 79 -11.01 14.33 -23.58
N ASN A 80 -12.00 14.78 -24.36
CA ASN A 80 -12.93 15.79 -23.86
C ASN A 80 -13.96 15.16 -22.89
N THR A 81 -14.76 15.99 -22.23
CA THR A 81 -15.76 15.54 -21.23
C THR A 81 -16.78 14.56 -21.80
N VAL A 82 -17.23 14.77 -23.04
CA VAL A 82 -18.22 13.91 -23.70
C VAL A 82 -17.61 12.53 -24.00
N GLN A 83 -16.39 12.49 -24.50
CA GLN A 83 -15.64 11.27 -24.79
C GLN A 83 -15.29 10.50 -23.51
N GLY A 84 -14.88 11.20 -22.46
CA GLY A 84 -14.56 10.60 -21.16
C GLY A 84 -15.76 9.93 -20.48
N ASN A 85 -16.98 10.41 -20.75
CA ASN A 85 -18.21 9.79 -20.26
C ASN A 85 -18.64 8.53 -21.06
N ASN A 86 -18.09 8.31 -22.26
CA ASN A 86 -18.47 7.18 -23.09
C ASN A 86 -17.61 5.96 -22.76
N VAL A 87 -18.08 5.12 -21.85
CA VAL A 87 -17.39 3.89 -21.42
C VAL A 87 -17.04 2.97 -22.60
N GLY A 88 -17.94 2.84 -23.59
CA GLY A 88 -17.69 2.03 -24.77
C GLY A 88 -16.47 2.52 -25.55
N LEU A 89 -16.35 3.84 -25.72
CA LEU A 89 -15.18 4.47 -26.34
C LEU A 89 -13.91 4.26 -25.50
N LEU A 90 -13.97 4.39 -24.17
CA LEU A 90 -12.81 4.15 -23.29
C LEU A 90 -12.23 2.75 -23.47
N LEU A 91 -13.08 1.73 -23.57
CA LEU A 91 -12.66 0.33 -23.76
C LEU A 91 -11.96 0.10 -25.12
N THR A 92 -12.12 1.00 -26.10
CA THR A 92 -11.40 0.89 -27.38
C THR A 92 -9.94 1.30 -27.29
N PHE A 93 -9.50 2.01 -26.23
CA PHE A 93 -8.12 2.47 -26.09
C PHE A 93 -7.25 1.41 -25.38
N PRO A 94 -6.29 0.77 -26.07
CA PRO A 94 -5.42 -0.25 -25.45
C PRO A 94 -4.62 0.28 -24.25
N ILE A 95 -4.26 1.56 -24.27
CA ILE A 95 -3.50 2.21 -23.21
C ILE A 95 -4.26 2.27 -21.88
N LEU A 96 -5.60 2.35 -21.90
CA LEU A 96 -6.42 2.32 -20.68
C LEU A 96 -6.48 0.92 -20.07
N TRP A 97 -6.37 -0.14 -20.88
CA TRP A 97 -6.18 -1.51 -20.37
C TRP A 97 -4.83 -1.69 -19.71
N ILE A 98 -3.76 -1.14 -20.30
CA ILE A 98 -2.42 -1.15 -19.70
C ILE A 98 -2.44 -0.40 -18.36
N LEU A 99 -3.10 0.76 -18.29
CA LEU A 99 -3.32 1.49 -17.04
C LEU A 99 -4.03 0.61 -16.00
N GLY A 100 -5.13 -0.05 -16.38
CA GLY A 100 -5.87 -0.97 -15.50
C GLY A 100 -5.06 -2.17 -15.01
N ILE A 101 -4.20 -2.74 -15.87
CA ILE A 101 -3.30 -3.84 -15.49
C ILE A 101 -2.22 -3.35 -14.51
N ILE A 102 -1.64 -2.16 -14.76
CA ILE A 102 -0.65 -1.56 -13.86
C ILE A 102 -1.27 -1.27 -12.50
N THR A 103 -2.47 -0.71 -12.44
CA THR A 103 -3.16 -0.45 -11.16
C THR A 103 -3.53 -1.74 -10.44
N LEU A 104 -3.96 -2.78 -11.17
CA LEU A 104 -4.20 -4.12 -10.63
C LEU A 104 -2.92 -4.71 -9.99
N ILE A 105 -1.79 -4.64 -10.68
CA ILE A 105 -0.50 -5.12 -10.17
C ILE A 105 -0.04 -4.29 -8.97
N ALA A 106 -0.15 -2.96 -9.03
CA ALA A 106 0.18 -2.08 -7.91
C ALA A 106 -0.62 -2.45 -6.65
N ARG A 107 -1.92 -2.72 -6.79
CA ARG A 107 -2.76 -3.22 -5.68
C ARG A 107 -2.33 -4.59 -5.19
N ALA A 108 -1.94 -5.50 -6.07
CA ALA A 108 -1.40 -6.79 -5.67
C ALA A 108 -0.16 -6.64 -4.80
N ILE A 109 0.72 -5.73 -5.19
CA ILE A 109 1.94 -5.40 -4.48
C ILE A 109 1.65 -4.80 -3.11
N VAL A 110 0.70 -3.87 -2.99
CA VAL A 110 0.24 -3.36 -1.68
C VAL A 110 -0.28 -4.50 -0.79
N GLY A 111 -0.97 -5.48 -1.36
CA GLY A 111 -1.40 -6.69 -0.65
C GLY A 111 -0.23 -7.48 -0.05
N LEU A 112 0.95 -7.49 -0.70
CA LEU A 112 2.14 -8.12 -0.15
C LEU A 112 2.59 -7.43 1.15
N TRP A 113 2.57 -6.10 1.19
CA TRP A 113 2.87 -5.34 2.41
C TRP A 113 1.86 -5.62 3.52
N ASN A 114 0.57 -5.37 3.25
CA ASN A 114 -0.54 -5.49 4.21
C ASN A 114 -0.56 -6.83 4.95
N ILE A 115 -0.35 -7.93 4.23
CA ILE A 115 -0.48 -9.27 4.80
C ILE A 115 0.83 -9.72 5.48
N ASN A 116 1.99 -9.12 5.20
CA ASN A 116 3.26 -9.52 5.80
C ASN A 116 3.66 -8.69 7.02
N GLN A 117 3.25 -7.42 7.11
CA GLN A 117 3.62 -6.52 8.20
C GLN A 117 3.04 -6.93 9.57
N PRO A 118 1.73 -7.25 9.74
CA PRO A 118 1.19 -7.55 11.06
C PRO A 118 1.86 -8.76 11.75
N PRO A 119 2.11 -9.89 11.06
CA PRO A 119 2.82 -11.01 11.67
C PRO A 119 4.26 -10.69 12.09
N ILE A 120 4.94 -9.77 11.40
CA ILE A 120 6.27 -9.31 11.81
C ILE A 120 6.16 -8.50 13.11
N LEU A 121 5.25 -7.54 13.15
CA LEU A 121 5.03 -6.71 14.34
C LEU A 121 4.62 -7.55 15.56
N GLN A 122 3.82 -8.60 15.36
CA GLN A 122 3.46 -9.52 16.44
C GLN A 122 4.66 -10.36 16.91
N ALA A 123 5.53 -10.80 16.00
CA ALA A 123 6.65 -11.69 16.34
C ALA A 123 7.80 -10.98 17.07
N ILE A 124 7.97 -9.66 16.89
CA ILE A 124 9.05 -8.89 17.52
C ILE A 124 8.63 -8.16 18.80
N ASN A 125 7.38 -8.29 19.22
CA ASN A 125 6.84 -7.54 20.35
C ASN A 125 6.14 -8.45 21.35
N LEU A 126 6.30 -8.11 22.63
CA LEU A 126 5.58 -8.79 23.71
C LEU A 126 4.07 -8.55 23.59
N PRO A 127 3.21 -9.53 23.95
CA PRO A 127 1.76 -9.43 23.85
C PRO A 127 1.19 -8.17 24.51
N GLU A 128 1.77 -7.73 25.62
CA GLU A 128 1.29 -6.57 26.38
C GLU A 128 1.53 -5.24 25.64
N ALA A 129 2.54 -5.18 24.76
CA ALA A 129 2.90 -3.98 24.00
C ALA A 129 2.27 -3.91 22.59
N GLN A 130 1.65 -5.00 22.11
CA GLN A 130 1.16 -5.09 20.73
C GLN A 130 0.07 -4.04 20.41
N GLY A 131 -0.80 -3.74 21.38
CA GLY A 131 -1.83 -2.71 21.22
C GLY A 131 -1.23 -1.32 20.96
N THR A 132 -0.29 -0.90 21.81
CA THR A 132 0.39 0.40 21.68
C THR A 132 1.15 0.51 20.36
N ILE A 133 1.83 -0.55 19.94
CA ILE A 133 2.62 -0.57 18.69
C ILE A 133 1.70 -0.54 17.47
N SER A 134 0.59 -1.29 17.51
CA SER A 134 -0.43 -1.23 16.45
C SER A 134 -1.03 0.17 16.31
N SER A 135 -1.38 0.82 17.42
CA SER A 135 -1.90 2.19 17.43
C SER A 135 -0.87 3.19 16.91
N ALA A 136 0.40 3.07 17.32
CA ALA A 136 1.47 3.92 16.82
C ALA A 136 1.68 3.75 15.31
N ASN A 137 1.61 2.51 14.81
CA ASN A 137 1.70 2.22 13.38
C ASN A 137 0.53 2.85 12.60
N GLN A 138 -0.71 2.68 13.07
CA GLN A 138 -1.89 3.31 12.45
C GLN A 138 -1.81 4.85 12.47
N PHE A 139 -1.29 5.42 13.55
CA PHE A 139 -1.08 6.86 13.65
C PHE A 139 -0.05 7.36 12.60
N LEU A 140 1.06 6.65 12.42
CA LEU A 140 2.04 6.97 11.38
C LEU A 140 1.45 6.83 9.96
N GLU A 141 0.64 5.80 9.72
CA GLU A 141 -0.10 5.64 8.46
C GLU A 141 -1.08 6.78 8.21
N ALA A 142 -1.80 7.22 9.25
CA ALA A 142 -2.70 8.37 9.16
C ALA A 142 -1.93 9.65 8.81
N ILE A 143 -0.79 9.91 9.46
CA ILE A 143 0.08 11.04 9.10
C ILE A 143 0.53 10.93 7.64
N GLY A 144 1.02 9.77 7.21
CA GLY A 144 1.47 9.57 5.83
C GLY A 144 0.35 9.81 4.81
N SER A 145 -0.83 9.25 5.06
CA SER A 145 -2.01 9.39 4.19
C SER A 145 -2.55 10.81 4.12
N GLY A 146 -2.46 11.58 5.21
CA GLY A 146 -2.90 12.97 5.27
C GLY A 146 -1.87 13.96 4.72
N THR A 147 -0.59 13.79 5.07
CA THR A 147 0.49 14.71 4.67
C THR A 147 0.97 14.48 3.24
N GLY A 148 0.90 13.24 2.73
CA GLY A 148 1.33 12.90 1.38
C GLY A 148 0.69 13.76 0.30
N PRO A 149 -0.66 13.87 0.23
CA PRO A 149 -1.35 14.72 -0.74
C PRO A 149 -1.00 16.21 -0.61
N ILE A 150 -0.74 16.70 0.61
CA ILE A 150 -0.37 18.11 0.85
C ILE A 150 1.02 18.38 0.25
N ILE A 151 1.99 17.51 0.54
CA ILE A 151 3.36 17.61 -0.03
C ILE A 151 3.29 17.48 -1.55
N ALA A 152 2.53 16.53 -2.07
CA ALA A 152 2.37 16.36 -3.51
C ALA A 152 1.74 17.59 -4.18
N GLY A 153 0.70 18.18 -3.59
CA GLY A 153 0.10 19.42 -4.08
C GLY A 153 1.07 20.60 -4.06
N ALA A 154 1.85 20.76 -2.98
CA ALA A 154 2.86 21.81 -2.88
C ALA A 154 3.96 21.64 -3.93
N VAL A 155 4.51 20.44 -4.09
CA VAL A 155 5.51 20.13 -5.13
C VAL A 155 4.91 20.34 -6.52
N LEU A 156 3.67 19.91 -6.78
CA LEU A 156 3.00 20.13 -8.07
C LEU A 156 2.91 21.62 -8.42
N ALA A 157 2.54 22.46 -7.45
CA ALA A 157 2.48 23.91 -7.64
C ALA A 157 3.86 24.52 -7.91
N LEU A 158 4.90 24.07 -7.20
CA LEU A 158 6.28 24.56 -7.38
C LEU A 158 6.89 24.20 -8.74
N PHE A 159 6.46 23.08 -9.33
CA PHE A 159 6.98 22.57 -10.61
C PHE A 159 6.01 22.78 -11.79
N ASN A 160 5.22 23.87 -11.77
CA ASN A 160 4.33 24.26 -12.87
C ASN A 160 3.37 23.15 -13.33
N ASN A 161 2.79 22.41 -12.38
CA ASN A 161 1.91 21.27 -12.63
C ASN A 161 2.56 20.10 -13.40
N ASN A 162 3.89 19.95 -13.32
CA ASN A 162 4.59 18.80 -13.88
C ASN A 162 4.43 17.55 -12.99
N TYR A 163 3.40 16.75 -13.28
CA TYR A 163 3.08 15.52 -12.55
C TYR A 163 4.23 14.52 -12.47
N GLN A 164 5.04 14.38 -13.52
CA GLN A 164 6.14 13.41 -13.56
C GLN A 164 7.22 13.76 -12.53
N VAL A 165 7.61 15.04 -12.48
CA VAL A 165 8.59 15.53 -11.50
C VAL A 165 8.02 15.42 -10.08
N THR A 166 6.77 15.82 -9.88
CA THR A 166 6.10 15.73 -8.58
C THR A 166 6.08 14.32 -8.03
N VAL A 167 5.66 13.35 -8.83
CA VAL A 167 5.58 11.95 -8.43
C VAL A 167 6.97 11.37 -8.20
N GLY A 168 7.94 11.68 -9.06
CA GLY A 168 9.33 11.26 -8.87
C GLY A 168 9.92 11.72 -7.54
N MET A 169 9.71 13.00 -7.18
CA MET A 169 10.19 13.55 -5.91
C MET A 169 9.47 12.97 -4.70
N THR A 170 8.13 12.96 -4.72
CA THR A 170 7.31 12.55 -3.57
C THR A 170 7.43 11.05 -3.29
N LEU A 171 7.37 10.21 -4.33
CA LEU A 171 7.54 8.77 -4.17
C LEU A 171 9.00 8.39 -3.94
N GLY A 172 9.96 9.21 -4.38
CA GLY A 172 11.39 8.99 -4.13
C GLY A 172 11.73 8.89 -2.65
N LEU A 173 11.02 9.65 -1.80
CA LEU A 173 11.14 9.54 -0.34
C LEU A 173 10.72 8.15 0.19
N GLY A 174 9.77 7.51 -0.48
CA GLY A 174 9.28 6.17 -0.13
C GLY A 174 10.35 5.06 -0.29
N ILE A 175 11.34 5.24 -1.17
CA ILE A 175 12.45 4.28 -1.33
C ILE A 175 13.24 4.13 -0.02
N ILE A 176 13.39 5.22 0.74
CA ILE A 176 14.08 5.20 2.02
C ILE A 176 13.39 4.21 2.97
N GLY A 177 12.05 4.19 2.98
CA GLY A 177 11.27 3.21 3.75
C GLY A 177 11.56 1.76 3.33
N GLY A 178 11.64 1.49 2.02
CA GLY A 178 12.02 0.17 1.50
C GLY A 178 13.43 -0.26 1.93
N MET A 179 14.39 0.68 1.91
CA MET A 179 15.76 0.44 2.39
C MET A 179 15.82 0.16 3.90
N LEU A 180 15.06 0.90 4.71
CA LEU A 180 14.98 0.66 6.16
C LEU A 180 14.42 -0.74 6.46
N TRP A 181 13.43 -1.19 5.70
CA TRP A 181 12.93 -2.57 5.79
C TRP A 181 13.98 -3.60 5.41
N LEU A 182 14.79 -3.35 4.37
CA LEU A 182 15.93 -4.24 4.06
C LEU A 182 16.93 -4.28 5.20
N LEU A 183 17.19 -3.15 5.87
CA LEU A 183 18.09 -3.10 7.00
C LEU A 183 17.57 -3.93 8.19
N ALA A 184 16.24 -3.91 8.44
CA ALA A 184 15.59 -4.69 9.48
C ALA A 184 15.83 -6.21 9.35
N THR A 185 16.12 -6.72 8.13
CA THR A 185 16.46 -8.14 7.93
C THR A 185 17.69 -8.59 8.73
N ARG A 186 18.59 -7.68 9.12
CA ARG A 186 19.79 -8.00 9.90
C ARG A 186 19.45 -8.42 11.33
N TRP A 187 18.44 -7.81 11.94
CA TRP A 187 18.12 -8.00 13.36
C TRP A 187 16.87 -8.85 13.61
N ILE A 188 15.98 -8.99 12.61
CA ILE A 188 14.68 -9.64 12.78
C ILE A 188 14.73 -11.02 13.46
N ASN A 189 15.69 -11.88 13.10
CA ASN A 189 15.79 -13.21 13.72
C ASN A 189 16.23 -13.13 15.19
N LYS A 190 17.15 -12.20 15.50
CA LYS A 190 17.62 -11.99 16.87
C LYS A 190 16.48 -11.50 17.75
N ASP A 191 15.68 -10.57 17.24
CA ASP A 191 14.57 -9.98 17.98
C ASP A 191 13.45 -11.01 18.22
N VAL A 192 13.10 -11.80 17.19
CA VAL A 192 12.11 -12.89 17.34
C VAL A 192 12.57 -13.93 18.36
N ASN A 193 13.84 -14.35 18.29
CA ASN A 193 14.38 -15.33 19.24
C ASN A 193 14.35 -14.79 20.67
N ARG A 194 14.77 -13.54 20.87
CA ARG A 194 14.74 -12.87 22.17
C ARG A 194 13.32 -12.83 22.77
N ILE A 195 12.30 -12.49 21.96
CA ILE A 195 10.91 -12.49 22.42
C ILE A 195 10.45 -13.92 22.76
N SER A 196 10.81 -14.90 21.94
CA SER A 196 10.48 -16.30 22.19
C SER A 196 11.12 -16.82 23.49
N GLU A 197 12.34 -16.42 23.80
CA GLU A 197 13.03 -16.77 25.05
C GLU A 197 12.32 -16.19 26.27
N ILE A 198 11.99 -14.89 26.24
CA ILE A 198 11.25 -14.22 27.34
C ILE A 198 9.90 -14.91 27.60
N LEU A 199 9.16 -15.25 26.54
CA LEU A 199 7.86 -15.92 26.69
C LEU A 199 8.01 -17.35 27.24
N LYS A 200 9.10 -18.04 26.89
CA LYS A 200 9.41 -19.37 27.42
C LYS A 200 9.73 -19.29 28.91
N GLU A 201 10.56 -18.35 29.34
CA GLU A 201 10.89 -18.12 30.75
C GLU A 201 9.63 -17.85 31.58
N ARG A 202 8.77 -16.92 31.13
CA ARG A 202 7.48 -16.61 31.78
C ARG A 202 6.56 -17.83 31.87
N SER A 203 6.54 -18.68 30.85
CA SER A 203 5.71 -19.89 30.86
C SER A 203 6.16 -20.89 31.92
N ILE A 204 7.47 -21.00 32.15
CA ILE A 204 8.05 -21.87 33.17
C ILE A 204 7.70 -21.33 34.56
N GLU A 205 7.93 -20.04 34.80
CA GLU A 205 7.58 -19.36 36.07
C GLU A 205 6.10 -19.54 36.44
N LEU A 206 5.20 -19.38 35.46
CA LEU A 206 3.76 -19.60 35.65
C LEU A 206 3.44 -21.05 36.00
N SER A 207 4.09 -22.01 35.34
CA SER A 207 3.88 -23.43 35.60
C SER A 207 4.37 -23.87 36.98
N GLU A 208 5.50 -23.34 37.45
CA GLU A 208 6.04 -23.61 38.79
C GLU A 208 5.18 -22.97 39.88
N LYS A 209 4.73 -21.74 39.66
CA LYS A 209 3.82 -21.05 40.59
C LYS A 209 2.50 -21.81 40.74
N ASN A 210 1.94 -22.35 39.66
CA ASN A 210 0.71 -23.14 39.73
C ASN A 210 0.92 -24.43 40.54
N ARG A 211 2.04 -25.15 40.31
CA ARG A 211 2.36 -26.37 41.08
C ARG A 211 2.56 -26.13 42.57
N ASN A 212 3.10 -24.98 42.97
CA ASN A 212 3.31 -24.65 44.38
C ASN A 212 2.02 -24.21 45.11
N ASN A 213 0.94 -23.93 44.36
CA ASN A 213 -0.34 -23.53 44.92
C ASN A 213 -1.35 -24.69 45.02
N ASP A 214 -1.02 -25.87 44.49
CA ASP A 214 -1.78 -27.13 44.57
C ASP A 214 -1.24 -28.01 45.71
#